data_AF-A0A0Q9LBQ7-F1
#
_entry.id   AF-A0A0Q9LBQ7-F1
#
_cell.length_a   1.000
_cell.length_b   1.000
_cell.length_c   1.000
_cell.angle_alpha   90.00
_cell.angle_beta   90.00
_cell.angle_gamma   90.00
#
_symmetry.space_group_name_H-M   'P 1'
#
loop_
_entity.id
_entity.type
_entity.pdbx_description
1 polymer ?
#
loop_
_entity_poly.entity_id
_entity_poly.type
_entity_poly.pdbx_seq_one_letter_code
_entity_poly.pdbx_strand_id
1 'polypeptide(L)'
;MDKAGIQLTVILVGQPELLHQRSAFIRTKKTQIVGRFMSQDHEFTGIQNLEDLKYCLTGFDQESEYPIGSGWSFTHYYFPDAFKEGHRLENEANDLFELFKESVSVAGIRKIDIPMQYLMLTIEYVCKRFGTLNAGNYWPTIEQWRRAIESSGYITAELLHESVIKK
;
A
#
# COMPACT_ATOMS: atom_id res chain seq x y z
N MET A 1 25.37 -27.56 1.99
CA MET A 1 24.41 -26.56 2.52
C MET A 1 23.96 -26.97 3.91
N ASP A 2 23.41 -28.17 4.10
CA ASP A 2 23.00 -28.65 5.44
C ASP A 2 24.15 -28.77 6.44
N LYS A 3 25.31 -29.28 6.02
CA LYS A 3 26.52 -29.32 6.87
C LYS A 3 27.06 -27.93 7.27
N ALA A 4 26.63 -26.87 6.58
CA ALA A 4 26.97 -25.48 6.89
C ALA A 4 25.82 -24.73 7.61
N GLY A 5 24.71 -25.42 7.92
CA GLY A 5 23.54 -24.80 8.55
C GLY A 5 22.74 -23.85 7.65
N ILE A 6 22.87 -23.97 6.32
CA ILE A 6 22.21 -23.06 5.36
C ILE A 6 20.95 -23.73 4.81
N GLN A 7 19.80 -23.11 5.05
CA GLN A 7 18.50 -23.49 4.48
C GLN A 7 18.14 -22.57 3.31
N LEU A 8 17.77 -23.15 2.17
CA LEU A 8 17.30 -22.41 0.99
C LEU A 8 15.79 -22.17 1.10
N THR A 9 15.39 -20.90 0.99
CA THR A 9 13.99 -20.48 0.80
C THR A 9 13.86 -19.80 -0.55
N VAL A 10 12.91 -20.24 -1.37
CA VAL A 10 12.63 -19.65 -2.68
C VAL A 10 11.27 -18.96 -2.63
N ILE A 11 11.24 -17.68 -2.95
CA ILE A 11 10.01 -16.89 -3.07
C ILE A 11 9.85 -16.52 -4.54
N LEU A 12 8.76 -16.96 -5.16
CA LEU A 12 8.41 -16.61 -6.53
C LEU A 12 7.36 -15.51 -6.49
N VAL A 13 7.71 -14.33 -6.99
CA VAL A 13 6.79 -13.19 -7.12
C VAL A 13 6.48 -12.99 -8.59
N GLY A 14 5.20 -12.88 -8.94
CA GLY A 14 4.77 -12.73 -10.31
C GLY A 14 3.29 -12.41 -10.43
N GLN A 15 2.85 -12.23 -11.67
CA GLN A 15 1.45 -12.01 -12.03
C GLN A 15 0.65 -13.34 -11.98
N PRO A 16 -0.70 -13.32 -12.07
CA PRO A 16 -1.54 -14.51 -11.98
C PRO A 16 -1.16 -15.66 -12.95
N GLU A 17 -0.48 -15.36 -14.05
CA GLU A 17 0.09 -16.32 -15.00
C GLU A 17 1.03 -17.33 -14.33
N LEU A 18 1.66 -16.96 -13.22
CA LEU A 18 2.49 -17.87 -12.42
C LEU A 18 1.65 -19.05 -11.87
N LEU A 19 0.39 -18.81 -11.51
CA LEU A 19 -0.55 -19.86 -11.08
C LEU A 19 -0.95 -20.76 -12.25
N HIS A 20 -1.08 -20.21 -13.46
CA HIS A 20 -1.29 -21.02 -14.67
C HIS A 20 -0.09 -21.94 -14.93
N GLN A 21 1.13 -21.46 -14.74
CA GLN A 21 2.34 -22.26 -14.91
C GLN A 21 2.45 -23.37 -13.85
N ARG A 22 2.14 -23.06 -12.59
CA ARG A 22 2.00 -24.07 -11.53
C ARG A 22 1.00 -25.15 -11.92
N SER A 23 -0.18 -24.75 -12.39
CA SER A 23 -1.22 -25.67 -12.86
C SER A 23 -0.75 -26.54 -14.02
N ALA A 24 0.03 -26.00 -14.95
CA ALA A 24 0.64 -26.76 -16.05
C ALA A 24 1.65 -27.80 -15.57
N PHE A 25 2.48 -27.47 -14.56
CA PHE A 25 3.40 -28.44 -13.95
C PHE A 25 2.67 -29.58 -13.24
N ILE A 26 1.58 -29.28 -12.54
CA ILE A 26 0.73 -30.31 -11.91
C ILE A 26 0.12 -31.23 -12.98
N ARG A 27 -0.49 -30.66 -14.03
CA ARG A 27 -1.10 -31.43 -15.13
C ARG A 27 -0.10 -32.32 -15.86
N THR A 28 1.14 -31.87 -16.02
CA THR A 28 2.22 -32.63 -16.66
C THR A 28 2.98 -33.56 -15.69
N LYS A 29 2.44 -33.79 -14.49
CA LYS A 29 3.00 -34.67 -13.44
C LYS A 29 4.42 -34.29 -13.00
N LYS A 30 4.81 -33.02 -13.13
CA LYS A 30 6.11 -32.49 -12.66
C LYS A 30 6.03 -32.07 -11.18
N THR A 31 5.56 -32.97 -10.33
CA THR A 31 5.28 -32.70 -8.90
C THR A 31 6.54 -32.34 -8.11
N GLN A 32 7.73 -32.78 -8.55
CA GLN A 32 9.02 -32.44 -7.94
C GLN A 32 9.35 -30.94 -8.03
N ILE A 33 8.88 -30.24 -9.07
CA ILE A 33 9.08 -28.79 -9.22
C ILE A 33 8.11 -28.06 -8.29
N VAL A 34 6.84 -28.48 -8.32
CA VAL A 34 5.78 -27.88 -7.50
C VAL A 34 6.10 -28.02 -6.02
N GLY A 35 6.49 -29.22 -5.55
CA GLY A 35 6.81 -29.46 -4.15
C GLY A 35 8.05 -28.72 -3.65
N ARG A 36 8.98 -28.30 -4.54
CA ARG A 36 10.21 -27.58 -4.15
C ARG A 36 10.07 -26.07 -4.23
N PHE A 37 9.27 -25.55 -5.16
CA PHE A 37 9.26 -24.12 -5.50
C PHE A 37 7.88 -23.47 -5.48
N MET A 38 6.80 -24.25 -5.52
CA MET A 38 5.42 -23.75 -5.68
C MET A 38 4.43 -24.49 -4.78
N SER A 39 4.89 -24.91 -3.60
CA SER A 39 4.10 -25.69 -2.64
C SER A 39 3.01 -24.85 -1.98
N GLN A 40 3.28 -23.55 -1.81
CA GLN A 40 2.36 -22.57 -1.28
C GLN A 40 2.21 -21.45 -2.31
N ASP A 41 1.00 -20.88 -2.37
CA ASP A 41 0.69 -19.69 -3.13
C ASP A 41 -0.06 -18.71 -2.21
N HIS A 42 0.28 -17.43 -2.34
CA HIS A 42 -0.32 -16.34 -1.59
C HIS A 42 -0.57 -15.18 -2.55
N GLU A 43 -1.80 -14.68 -2.56
CA GLU A 43 -2.16 -13.50 -3.33
C GLU A 43 -1.77 -12.25 -2.52
N PHE A 44 -1.03 -11.34 -3.16
CA PHE A 44 -0.70 -10.06 -2.57
C PHE A 44 -1.77 -9.05 -2.97
N THR A 45 -2.53 -8.56 -1.99
CA THR A 45 -3.60 -7.59 -2.21
C THR A 45 -3.16 -6.18 -1.84
N GLY A 46 -3.92 -5.18 -2.27
CA GLY A 46 -3.89 -3.87 -1.64
C GLY A 46 -4.50 -3.90 -0.24
N ILE A 47 -4.70 -2.69 0.28
CA ILE A 47 -5.32 -2.43 1.59
C ILE A 47 -6.83 -2.57 1.43
N GLN A 48 -7.43 -3.47 2.21
CA GLN A 48 -8.86 -3.82 2.08
C GLN A 48 -9.68 -3.46 3.31
N ASN A 49 -9.03 -3.18 4.43
CA ASN A 49 -9.68 -2.86 5.68
C ASN A 49 -8.93 -1.75 6.43
N LEU A 50 -9.58 -1.23 7.47
CA LEU A 50 -9.06 -0.13 8.29
C LEU A 50 -7.76 -0.51 9.02
N GLU A 51 -7.66 -1.73 9.53
CA GLU A 51 -6.47 -2.18 10.29
C GLU A 51 -5.24 -2.27 9.39
N ASP A 52 -5.40 -2.76 8.15
CA ASP A 52 -4.34 -2.75 7.14
C ASP A 52 -3.84 -1.32 6.88
N LEU A 53 -4.78 -0.37 6.69
CA LEU A 53 -4.42 1.02 6.43
C LEU A 53 -3.69 1.62 7.62
N LYS A 54 -4.22 1.41 8.82
CA LYS A 54 -3.63 1.91 10.07
C LYS A 54 -2.21 1.37 10.23
N TYR A 55 -1.99 0.08 9.99
CA TYR A 55 -0.67 -0.53 10.04
C TYR A 55 0.30 0.13 9.05
N CYS A 56 -0.12 0.37 7.80
CA CYS A 56 0.70 1.08 6.83
C CYS A 56 1.03 2.51 7.27
N LEU A 57 0.07 3.24 7.86
CA LEU A 57 0.26 4.60 8.34
C LEU A 57 1.20 4.67 9.55
N THR A 58 1.11 3.72 10.48
CA THR A 58 2.09 3.56 11.58
C THR A 58 3.51 3.41 11.03
N GLY A 59 3.68 2.74 9.89
CA GLY A 59 4.96 2.63 9.19
C GLY A 59 5.58 3.99 8.82
N PHE A 60 4.77 4.97 8.42
CA PHE A 60 5.25 6.35 8.14
C PHE A 60 5.60 7.12 9.42
N ASP A 61 4.91 6.81 10.52
CA ASP A 61 5.08 7.49 11.81
C ASP A 61 6.27 6.98 12.62
N GLN A 62 6.60 5.67 12.52
CA GLN A 62 7.50 4.99 13.45
C GLN A 62 8.60 4.17 12.79
N GLU A 63 8.34 3.56 11.63
CA GLU A 63 9.26 2.57 11.01
C GLU A 63 10.06 3.13 9.82
N SER A 64 9.61 4.26 9.28
CA SER A 64 10.20 4.91 8.12
C SER A 64 10.92 6.19 8.52
N GLU A 65 11.94 6.53 7.74
CA GLU A 65 12.76 7.70 7.95
C GLU A 65 12.74 8.62 6.72
N TYR A 66 12.60 9.92 6.96
CA TYR A 66 12.68 10.94 5.92
C TYR A 66 13.20 12.29 6.45
N PRO A 67 14.18 12.92 5.78
CA PRO A 67 15.05 12.36 4.75
C PRO A 67 15.91 11.22 5.30
N ILE A 68 16.43 10.38 4.42
CA ILE A 68 17.33 9.29 4.79
C ILE A 68 18.56 9.86 5.52
N GLY A 69 18.88 9.32 6.69
CA GLY A 69 19.95 9.74 7.59
C GLY A 69 19.58 10.83 8.61
N SER A 70 18.34 11.32 8.64
CA SER A 70 17.87 12.35 9.58
C SER A 70 17.42 11.80 10.94
N GLY A 71 17.04 10.52 11.01
CA GLY A 71 16.36 9.92 12.17
C GLY A 71 14.94 10.46 12.42
N TRP A 72 14.34 11.20 11.49
CA TRP A 72 12.97 11.70 11.62
C TRP A 72 12.00 10.86 10.80
N SER A 73 10.81 10.62 11.35
CA SER A 73 9.72 10.03 10.58
C SER A 73 9.13 11.03 9.59
N PHE A 74 8.32 10.53 8.65
CA PHE A 74 7.65 11.39 7.67
C PHE A 74 6.79 12.46 8.33
N THR A 75 5.99 12.05 9.32
CA THR A 75 5.12 12.96 10.07
C THR A 75 5.92 14.01 10.82
N HIS A 76 7.02 13.62 11.47
CA HIS A 76 7.88 14.58 12.17
C HIS A 76 8.51 15.59 11.20
N TYR A 77 9.00 15.15 10.05
CA TYR A 77 9.64 16.04 9.09
C TYR A 77 8.66 17.06 8.47
N TYR A 78 7.49 16.60 8.03
CA TYR A 78 6.53 17.46 7.31
C TYR A 78 5.59 18.24 8.23
N PHE A 79 5.31 17.74 9.44
CA PHE A 79 4.37 18.34 10.40
C PHE A 79 4.99 18.36 11.82
N PRO A 80 6.13 19.04 12.04
CA PRO A 80 6.91 18.92 13.27
C PRO A 80 6.17 19.38 14.52
N ASP A 81 5.37 20.46 14.43
CA ASP A 81 4.67 20.99 15.59
C ASP A 81 3.49 20.10 15.99
N ALA A 82 2.67 19.65 15.03
CA ALA A 82 1.63 18.67 15.28
C ALA A 82 2.22 17.33 15.79
N PHE A 83 3.35 16.88 15.25
CA PHE A 83 4.02 15.67 15.72
C PHE A 83 4.46 15.76 17.19
N LYS A 84 5.00 16.92 17.61
CA LYS A 84 5.36 17.18 19.02
C LYS A 84 4.15 17.16 19.94
N GLU A 85 2.99 17.59 19.44
CA GLU A 85 1.71 17.56 20.16
C GLU A 85 1.03 16.18 20.14
N GLY A 86 1.63 15.18 19.49
CA GLY A 86 1.17 13.80 19.48
C GLY A 86 0.36 13.39 18.25
N HIS A 87 0.24 14.26 17.24
CA HIS A 87 -0.40 13.89 15.98
C HIS A 87 0.44 12.87 15.21
N ARG A 88 -0.25 11.90 14.61
CA ARG A 88 0.31 10.78 13.86
C ARG A 88 -0.58 10.53 12.65
N LEU A 89 0.00 10.11 11.53
CA LEU A 89 -0.78 9.73 10.35
C LEU A 89 -1.70 8.55 10.64
N GLU A 90 -1.31 7.63 11.53
CA GLU A 90 -2.17 6.52 11.97
C GLU A 90 -3.51 6.98 12.56
N ASN A 91 -3.56 8.20 13.13
CA ASN A 91 -4.80 8.76 13.69
C ASN A 91 -5.80 9.15 12.59
N GLU A 92 -5.32 9.38 11.37
CA GLU A 92 -6.14 9.72 10.19
C GLU A 92 -6.70 8.48 9.49
N ALA A 93 -6.36 7.26 9.93
CA ALA A 93 -6.71 6.03 9.24
C ALA A 93 -8.22 5.89 9.00
N ASN A 94 -9.05 6.27 9.98
CA ASN A 94 -10.51 6.21 9.85
C ASN A 94 -11.01 7.13 8.74
N ASP A 95 -10.70 8.42 8.83
CA ASP A 95 -11.18 9.42 7.89
C ASP A 95 -10.64 9.15 6.48
N LEU A 96 -9.37 8.76 6.37
CA LEU A 96 -8.75 8.43 5.09
C LEU A 96 -9.39 7.19 4.46
N PHE A 97 -9.67 6.14 5.26
CA PHE A 97 -10.33 4.94 4.76
C PHE A 97 -11.77 5.23 4.29
N GLU A 98 -12.52 6.05 5.03
CA GLU A 98 -13.86 6.49 4.60
C GLU A 98 -13.80 7.26 3.28
N LEU A 99 -12.83 8.16 3.10
CA LEU A 99 -12.65 8.90 1.84
C LEU A 99 -12.31 7.98 0.65
N PHE A 100 -11.46 6.96 0.85
CA PHE A 100 -11.20 5.96 -0.17
C PHE A 100 -12.47 5.15 -0.50
N LYS A 101 -13.22 4.69 0.50
CA LYS A 101 -14.49 3.97 0.29
C LYS A 101 -15.51 4.83 -0.44
N GLU A 102 -15.63 6.10 -0.09
CA GLU A 102 -16.52 7.05 -0.76
C GLU A 102 -16.14 7.19 -2.24
N SER A 103 -14.85 7.36 -2.53
CA SER A 103 -14.33 7.50 -3.90
C SER A 103 -14.62 6.26 -4.76
N VAL A 104 -14.43 5.06 -4.20
CA VAL A 104 -14.73 3.77 -4.83
C VAL A 104 -16.23 3.61 -5.08
N SER A 105 -17.05 3.97 -4.08
CA SER A 105 -18.52 3.90 -4.16
C SER A 105 -19.08 4.81 -5.25
N VAL A 106 -18.61 6.07 -5.31
CA VAL A 106 -19.01 7.04 -6.34
C VAL A 106 -18.64 6.57 -7.75
N ALA A 107 -17.50 5.88 -7.89
CA ALA A 107 -17.05 5.32 -9.15
C ALA A 107 -17.79 4.01 -9.56
N GLY A 108 -18.62 3.45 -8.68
CA GLY A 108 -19.33 2.19 -8.93
C GLY A 108 -18.43 0.95 -8.87
N ILE A 109 -17.27 1.05 -8.23
CA ILE A 109 -16.31 -0.06 -8.05
C ILE A 109 -16.79 -0.98 -6.93
N ARG A 110 -16.73 -2.31 -7.16
CA ARG A 110 -17.41 -3.28 -6.27
C ARG A 110 -16.67 -3.59 -4.97
N LYS A 111 -15.34 -3.59 -5.00
CA LYS A 111 -14.49 -3.98 -3.88
C LYS A 111 -13.41 -2.93 -3.70
N ILE A 112 -13.20 -2.51 -2.46
CA ILE A 112 -12.03 -1.69 -2.12
C ILE A 112 -10.79 -2.58 -2.06
N ASP A 113 -9.79 -2.18 -2.82
CA ASP A 113 -8.43 -2.68 -2.75
C ASP A 113 -7.56 -1.46 -3.08
N ILE A 114 -6.82 -0.94 -2.11
CA ILE A 114 -5.96 0.25 -2.33
C ILE A 114 -4.53 -0.26 -2.52
N PRO A 115 -4.00 -0.31 -3.76
CA PRO A 115 -2.61 -0.62 -3.98
C PRO A 115 -1.69 0.32 -3.21
N MET A 116 -0.61 -0.22 -2.62
CA MET A 116 0.36 0.56 -1.84
C MET A 116 0.89 1.79 -2.58
N GLN A 117 1.02 1.73 -3.91
CA GLN A 117 1.41 2.86 -4.74
C GLN A 117 0.46 4.06 -4.57
N TYR A 118 -0.85 3.86 -4.58
CA TYR A 118 -1.81 4.95 -4.48
C TYR A 118 -1.93 5.50 -3.06
N LEU A 119 -1.74 4.66 -2.04
CA LEU A 119 -1.56 5.15 -0.67
C LEU A 119 -0.33 6.04 -0.57
N MET A 120 0.83 5.57 -1.03
CA MET A 120 2.08 6.34 -1.00
C MET A 120 1.94 7.68 -1.73
N LEU A 121 1.37 7.68 -2.94
CA LEU A 121 1.13 8.91 -3.70
C LEU A 121 0.21 9.89 -2.94
N THR A 122 -0.82 9.39 -2.26
CA THR A 122 -1.73 10.20 -1.45
C THR A 122 -1.00 10.84 -0.27
N ILE A 123 -0.24 10.06 0.51
CA ILE A 123 0.53 10.56 1.65
C ILE A 123 1.61 11.55 1.19
N GLU A 124 2.38 11.20 0.16
CA GLU A 124 3.41 12.08 -0.40
C GLU A 124 2.84 13.40 -0.89
N TYR A 125 1.68 13.39 -1.55
CA TYR A 125 1.02 14.60 -2.00
C TYR A 125 0.70 15.52 -0.82
N VAL A 126 0.11 14.98 0.24
CA VAL A 126 -0.24 15.76 1.44
C VAL A 126 1.00 16.31 2.13
N CYS A 127 2.00 15.47 2.37
CA CYS A 127 3.27 15.86 2.97
C CYS A 127 3.94 16.99 2.18
N LYS A 128 4.15 16.79 0.86
CA LYS A 128 4.89 17.74 0.02
C LYS A 128 4.10 19.02 -0.26
N ARG A 129 2.77 18.96 -0.34
CA ARG A 129 1.94 20.12 -0.71
C ARG A 129 1.53 20.95 0.49
N PHE A 130 1.24 20.31 1.63
CA PHE A 130 0.67 20.97 2.79
C PHE A 130 1.60 21.01 4.00
N GLY A 131 2.64 20.18 4.04
CA GLY A 131 3.66 20.24 5.10
C GLY A 131 4.52 21.51 5.05
N THR A 132 5.46 21.59 5.99
CA THR A 132 6.36 22.73 6.24
C THR A 132 7.22 23.17 5.05
N LEU A 133 7.41 22.31 4.04
CA LEU A 133 8.14 22.67 2.82
C LEU A 133 7.33 23.52 1.83
N ASN A 134 6.01 23.69 2.04
CA ASN A 134 5.16 24.39 1.10
C ASN A 134 4.09 25.24 1.82
N ALA A 135 2.84 24.78 1.93
CA ALA A 135 1.78 25.58 2.56
C ALA A 135 2.03 25.83 4.06
N GLY A 136 2.80 24.97 4.74
CA GLY A 136 3.12 25.13 6.16
C GLY A 136 1.90 24.92 7.05
N ASN A 137 0.98 24.03 6.65
CA ASN A 137 -0.17 23.70 7.47
C ASN A 137 0.28 23.00 8.75
N TYR A 138 -0.43 23.29 9.85
CA TYR A 138 -0.25 22.57 11.10
C TYR A 138 -0.56 21.07 10.93
N TRP A 139 -1.70 20.76 10.30
CA TRP A 139 -2.13 19.39 10.00
C TRP A 139 -3.01 19.34 8.74
N PRO A 140 -3.09 18.21 8.03
CA PRO A 140 -3.97 18.07 6.86
C PRO A 140 -5.46 18.15 7.23
N THR A 141 -6.26 18.76 6.37
CA THR A 141 -7.74 18.75 6.49
C THR A 141 -8.36 17.63 5.66
N ILE A 142 -9.62 17.26 5.97
CA ILE A 142 -10.38 16.27 5.19
C ILE A 142 -10.42 16.62 3.69
N GLU A 143 -10.58 17.91 3.34
CA GLU A 143 -10.61 18.36 1.95
C GLU A 143 -9.24 18.20 1.25
N GLN A 144 -8.15 18.35 2.00
CA GLN A 144 -6.80 18.12 1.48
C GLN A 144 -6.53 16.63 1.25
N TRP A 145 -7.02 15.77 2.14
CA TRP A 145 -6.98 14.32 1.93
C TRP A 145 -7.78 13.90 0.70
N ARG A 146 -9.00 14.42 0.53
CA ARG A 146 -9.83 14.17 -0.66
C ARG A 146 -9.07 14.54 -1.95
N ARG A 147 -8.51 15.75 -2.00
CA ARG A 147 -7.71 16.21 -3.14
C ARG A 147 -6.48 15.34 -3.39
N ALA A 148 -5.85 14.83 -2.34
CA ALA A 148 -4.70 13.95 -2.47
C ALA A 148 -5.06 12.59 -3.07
N ILE A 149 -6.18 12.00 -2.64
CA ILE A 149 -6.71 10.76 -3.21
C ILE A 149 -7.04 10.96 -4.70
N GLU A 150 -7.71 12.05 -5.06
CA GLU A 150 -7.99 12.38 -6.46
C GLU A 150 -6.70 12.53 -7.28
N SER A 151 -5.72 13.25 -6.72
CA SER A 151 -4.41 13.49 -7.37
C SER A 151 -3.56 12.23 -7.51
N SER A 152 -3.81 11.19 -6.69
CA SER A 152 -3.10 9.90 -6.78
C SER A 152 -3.42 9.13 -8.06
N GLY A 153 -4.57 9.42 -8.70
CA GLY A 153 -5.06 8.68 -9.87
C GLY A 153 -5.67 7.30 -9.55
N TYR A 154 -5.87 6.97 -8.27
CA TYR A 154 -6.39 5.69 -7.81
C TYR A 154 -7.65 5.24 -8.55
N ILE A 155 -8.69 6.07 -8.55
CA ILE A 155 -9.98 5.72 -9.17
C ILE A 155 -9.85 5.50 -10.68
N THR A 156 -9.06 6.32 -11.36
CA THR A 156 -8.81 6.14 -12.80
C THR A 156 -8.16 4.79 -13.09
N ALA A 157 -7.21 4.38 -12.26
CA ALA A 157 -6.54 3.09 -12.41
C ALA A 157 -7.45 1.90 -12.12
N GLU A 158 -8.27 1.96 -11.07
CA GLU A 158 -9.22 0.91 -10.74
C GLU A 158 -10.28 0.72 -11.82
N LEU A 159 -10.79 1.81 -12.41
CA LEU A 159 -11.73 1.73 -13.52
C LEU A 159 -11.11 1.05 -14.76
N LEU A 160 -9.84 1.34 -15.05
CA LEU A 160 -9.11 0.66 -16.13
C LEU A 160 -8.95 -0.83 -15.81
N HIS A 161 -8.60 -1.19 -14.58
CA HIS A 161 -8.43 -2.58 -14.16
C HIS A 161 -9.74 -3.37 -14.22
N GLU A 162 -10.86 -2.83 -13.71
CA GLU A 162 -12.18 -3.46 -13.84
C GLU A 162 -12.60 -3.68 -15.29
N SER A 163 -12.24 -2.76 -16.20
CA SER A 163 -12.56 -2.87 -17.62
C SER A 163 -11.80 -4.00 -18.32
N VAL A 164 -10.59 -4.33 -17.84
CA VAL A 164 -9.77 -5.43 -18.35
C VAL A 164 -10.30 -6.77 -17.83
N ILE A 165 -10.72 -6.86 -16.57
CA ILE A 165 -11.26 -8.11 -15.97
C ILE A 165 -12.62 -8.50 -16.55
N LYS A 166 -13.43 -7.52 -16.99
CA LYS A 166 -14.76 -7.79 -17.59
C LYS A 166 -14.69 -8.32 -19.04
N LYS A 167 -13.51 -8.38 -19.67
CA LYS A 167 -13.30 -8.94 -21.01
C LYS A 167 -12.79 -10.36 -20.95
#